data_AF-A0A560D639-F1
#
_entry.id   AF-A0A560D639-F1
#
_cell.length_a   1.000
_cell.length_b   1.000
_cell.length_c   1.000
_cell.angle_alpha   90.00
_cell.angle_beta   90.00
_cell.angle_gamma   90.00
#
_symmetry.space_group_name_H-M   'P 1'
#
loop_
_entity.id
_entity.type
_entity.pdbx_description
1 polymer ?
#
loop_
_entity_poly.entity_id
_entity_poly.type
_entity_poly.pdbx_seq_one_letter_code
_entity_poly.pdbx_strand_id
1 'polypeptide(L)' 'MPLFTYKLIDAHFVSDFGAHDLPSETEAQIEAIKLARSLRETRPELVGKGYSIFVIDDDGAAICVIPLDATL' A
#
# COMPACT_ATOMS: atom_id res chain seq x y z
N MET A 1 -10.59 15.98 5.17
CA MET A 1 -10.34 15.02 4.07
C MET A 1 -10.24 13.65 4.75
N PRO A 2 -10.74 12.56 4.14
CA PRO A 2 -10.61 11.24 4.74
C PRO A 2 -9.14 10.84 4.90
N LEU A 3 -8.86 10.10 5.97
CA LEU A 3 -7.52 9.64 6.32
C LEU A 3 -7.35 8.19 5.89
N PHE A 4 -6.26 7.90 5.18
CA PHE A 4 -5.95 6.54 4.73
C PHE A 4 -4.59 6.10 5.26
N THR A 5 -4.52 4.92 5.85
CA THR A 5 -3.27 4.34 6.37
C THR A 5 -2.73 3.29 5.40
N TYR A 6 -1.44 3.38 5.11
CA TYR A 6 -0.74 2.48 4.20
C TYR A 6 0.20 1.58 4.98
N LYS A 7 0.14 0.28 4.71
CA LYS A 7 0.99 -0.72 5.38
C LYS A 7 1.67 -1.60 4.35
N LEU A 8 2.95 -1.90 4.54
CA LEU A 8 3.61 -3.02 3.89
C LEU A 8 3.28 -4.28 4.68
N ILE A 9 2.75 -5.29 4.02
CA ILE A 9 2.43 -6.56 4.66
C ILE A 9 3.03 -7.74 3.90
N ASP A 10 3.48 -8.75 4.62
CA ASP A 10 3.68 -10.12 4.13
C ASP A 10 3.01 -11.11 5.10
N ALA A 11 3.20 -12.41 4.91
CA ALA A 11 2.60 -13.45 5.77
C ALA A 11 3.06 -13.42 7.24
N HIS A 12 4.18 -12.77 7.55
CA HIS A 12 4.85 -12.76 8.85
C HIS A 12 5.13 -11.34 9.39
N PHE A 13 4.99 -10.30 8.56
CA PHE A 13 5.45 -8.96 8.85
C PHE A 13 4.45 -7.88 8.41
N VAL A 14 4.34 -6.84 9.23
CA VAL A 14 3.57 -5.63 8.96
C VAL A 14 4.46 -4.42 9.30
N SER A 15 4.71 -3.55 8.33
CA SER A 15 5.34 -2.24 8.53
C SER A 15 4.39 -1.14 8.15
N ASP A 16 4.32 -0.11 8.99
CA ASP A 16 3.54 1.09 8.70
C ASP A 16 4.31 2.01 7.74
N PHE A 17 3.62 2.56 6.74
CA PHE A 17 4.13 3.61 5.85
C PHE A 17 3.57 5.00 6.19
N GLY A 18 2.62 5.09 7.12
CA GLY A 18 1.99 6.31 7.58
C GLY A 18 0.57 6.48 7.05
N ALA A 19 -0.04 7.58 7.49
CA ALA A 19 -1.39 7.97 7.12
C ALA A 19 -1.38 9.24 6.25
N HIS A 20 -2.25 9.28 5.24
CA HIS A 20 -2.35 10.36 4.27
C HIS A 20 -3.78 10.89 4.20
N ASP A 21 -3.93 12.21 4.30
CA ASP A 21 -5.20 12.91 4.02
C ASP A 21 -5.41 12.99 2.51
N LEU A 22 -6.39 12.25 1.97
CA LEU A 22 -6.69 12.22 0.54
C LEU A 22 -8.16 12.55 0.24
N PRO A 23 -8.49 13.01 -0.98
CA PRO A 23 -9.85 13.41 -1.32
C PRO A 23 -10.87 12.27 -1.36
N SER A 24 -10.45 11.07 -1.79
CA SER A 24 -11.32 9.89 -1.86
C SER A 24 -10.52 8.57 -1.85
N GLU A 25 -11.23 7.45 -1.75
CA GLU A 25 -10.68 6.10 -1.90
C GLU A 25 -9.99 5.89 -3.26
N THR A 26 -10.45 6.56 -4.32
CA THR A 26 -9.84 6.44 -5.65
C THR A 26 -8.44 7.04 -5.65
N GLU A 27 -8.25 8.22 -5.06
CA GLU A 27 -6.92 8.80 -4.89
C GLU A 27 -6.04 7.92 -3.98
N ALA A 28 -6.62 7.31 -2.95
CA ALA A 28 -5.87 6.39 -2.10
C ALA A 28 -5.36 5.15 -2.86
N GLN A 29 -6.17 4.57 -3.73
CA GLN A 29 -5.76 3.48 -4.60
C GLN A 29 -4.66 3.91 -5.60
N ILE A 30 -4.77 5.11 -6.18
CA ILE A 30 -3.75 5.65 -7.08
C ILE A 30 -2.41 5.82 -6.36
N GLU A 31 -2.41 6.39 -5.14
CA GLU A 31 -1.21 6.54 -4.33
C GLU A 31 -0.63 5.17 -3.91
N ALA A 32 -1.46 4.18 -3.61
CA ALA A 32 -1.01 2.82 -3.33
C ALA A 32 -0.26 2.19 -4.52
N ILE A 33 -0.77 2.39 -5.75
CA ILE A 33 -0.10 1.91 -6.97
C ILE A 33 1.24 2.62 -7.19
N LYS A 34 1.29 3.94 -6.98
CA LYS A 34 2.54 4.71 -7.07
C LYS A 34 3.57 4.23 -6.05
N LEU A 35 3.13 4.00 -4.80
CA LEU A 35 3.98 3.49 -3.74
C LEU A 35 4.50 2.07 -4.08
N ALA A 36 3.65 1.20 -4.64
CA ALA A 36 4.07 -0.14 -5.07
C ALA A 36 5.16 -0.07 -6.13
N ARG A 37 4.99 0.79 -7.13
CA ARG A 37 6.00 1.03 -8.18
C ARG A 37 7.31 1.56 -7.60
N SER A 38 7.23 2.59 -6.75
CA SER A 38 8.40 3.16 -6.09
C SER A 38 9.15 2.14 -5.23
N LEU A 39 8.46 1.26 -4.50
CA LEU A 39 9.10 0.21 -3.71
C LEU A 39 9.77 -0.85 -4.57
N ARG A 40 9.19 -1.24 -5.72
CA ARG A 40 9.85 -2.16 -6.65
C ARG A 40 11.15 -1.59 -7.20
N GLU A 41 11.18 -0.28 -7.46
CA GLU A 41 12.36 0.41 -7.99
C GLU A 41 13.43 0.63 -6.92
N THR A 42 13.03 1.03 -5.71
CA THR A 42 13.96 1.42 -4.63
C THR A 42 14.37 0.27 -3.73
N ARG A 43 13.55 -0.79 -3.66
CA ARG A 43 13.75 -1.98 -2.82
C ARG A 43 13.42 -3.26 -3.60
N PRO A 44 14.18 -3.56 -4.68
CA PRO A 44 13.94 -4.75 -5.50
C PRO A 44 14.02 -6.07 -4.71
N GLU A 45 14.68 -6.09 -3.55
CA GLU A 45 14.75 -7.24 -2.65
C GLU A 45 13.39 -7.67 -2.06
N LEU A 46 12.39 -6.79 -2.08
CA LEU A 46 11.02 -7.09 -1.64
C LEU A 46 10.20 -7.80 -2.73
N VAL A 47 10.64 -7.73 -3.99
CA VAL A 47 9.92 -8.35 -5.12
C VAL A 47 10.12 -9.86 -5.11
N GLY A 48 9.04 -10.60 -5.35
CA GLY A 48 8.98 -12.06 -5.30
C GLY A 48 8.92 -12.64 -3.88
N LYS A 49 8.70 -11.80 -2.87
CA LYS A 49 8.61 -12.20 -1.45
C LYS A 49 7.18 -12.22 -0.92
N GLY A 50 6.18 -11.93 -1.75
CA GLY A 50 4.78 -11.88 -1.33
C GLY A 50 4.40 -10.62 -0.56
N TYR A 51 5.22 -9.56 -0.64
CA TYR A 51 4.87 -8.27 -0.04
C TYR A 51 3.72 -7.59 -0.79
N SER A 52 2.84 -6.94 -0.05
CA SER A 52 1.73 -6.14 -0.58
C SER A 52 1.58 -4.83 0.18
N ILE A 53 1.08 -3.80 -0.49
CA ILE A 53 0.61 -2.58 0.15
C ILE A 53 -0.86 -2.79 0.52
N PHE A 54 -1.18 -2.62 1.79
CA PHE A 54 -2.53 -2.67 2.31
C PHE A 54 -2.97 -1.28 2.73
N VAL A 55 -4.13 -0.86 2.24
CA VAL A 55 -4.72 0.44 2.53
C VAL A 55 -6.00 0.26 3.31
N ILE A 56 -6.09 0.98 4.43
CA ILE A 56 -7.30 1.06 5.27
C ILE A 56 -7.72 2.52 5.42
N ASP A 57 -9.02 2.75 5.58
CA ASP A 57 -9.55 4.06 5.99
C ASP A 57 -9.42 4.29 7.50
N ASP A 58 -9.99 5.39 7.98
CA ASP A 58 -9.98 5.80 9.39
C ASP A 58 -10.84 4.91 10.28
N ASP A 59 -11.89 4.31 9.73
CA ASP A 59 -12.72 3.30 10.39
C ASP A 59 -12.06 1.91 10.41
N GLY A 60 -10.91 1.75 9.75
CA GLY A 60 -10.15 0.51 9.65
C GLY A 60 -10.69 -0.45 8.60
N ALA A 61 -11.60 -0.01 7.73
CA ALA A 61 -12.10 -0.80 6.60
C ALA A 61 -11.03 -0.92 5.51
N ALA A 62 -10.94 -2.11 4.93
CA ALA A 62 -10.01 -2.39 3.85
C ALA A 62 -10.45 -1.70 2.55
N ILE A 63 -9.61 -0.80 2.03
CA ILE A 63 -9.85 -0.12 0.75
C ILE A 63 -9.26 -0.93 -0.40
N CYS A 64 -7.98 -1.30 -0.32
CA CYS A 64 -7.34 -2.12 -1.35
C CYS A 64 -6.08 -2.84 -0.87
N VAL A 65 -5.65 -3.85 -1.64
CA VAL A 65 -4.38 -4.56 -1.49
C VAL A 65 -3.66 -4.56 -2.84
N ILE A 66 -2.46 -3.98 -2.90
CA ILE A 66 -1.63 -3.94 -4.11
C ILE A 66 -0.38 -4.82 -3.91
N PRO A 67 -0.29 -6.00 -4.57
CA PRO A 67 0.89 -6.86 -4.46
C PRO A 67 2.11 -6.22 -5.15
N LEU A 68 3.28 -6.30 -4.52
CA LEU A 68 4.54 -5.87 -5.15
C LEU A 68 4.97 -6.79 -6.29
N ASP A 69 4.43 -8.01 -6.37
CA ASP A 69 4.81 -9.01 -7.36
C ASP A 69 4.05 -8.87 -8.70
N ALA A 70 2.98 -8.07 -8.74
CA ALA A 70 2.20 -7.89 -9.97
C ALA A 70 2.89 -6.93 -10.95
N THR A 71 3.23 -7.41 -12.14
CA THR A 71 3.66 -6.56 -13.25
C THR A 71 2.45 -5.78 -13.81
N LEU A 72 2.15 -4.62 -13.20
CA LEU A 72 1.13 -3.66 -13.65
C LEU A 72 1.74 -2.52 -14.47
#